data_AF-A0A5Q0GTB8-F1
#
_entry.id   AF-A0A5Q0GTB8-F1
#
_cell.length_a   1.000
_cell.length_b   1.000
_cell.length_c   1.000
_cell.angle_alpha   90.00
_cell.angle_beta   90.00
_cell.angle_gamma   90.00
#
_symmetry.space_group_name_H-M   'P 1'
#
loop_
_entity.id
_entity.type
_entity.pdbx_description
1 polymer ?
#
loop_
_entity_poly.entity_id
_entity_poly.type
_entity_poly.pdbx_seq_one_letter_code
_entity_poly.pdbx_strand_id
1 'polypeptide(L)'
;MSGGLQHLAAEAEMSPLMRTWGGLVLSREGRRLRAALRRRAVDEIVEQVDLVVAAGLAVDAMDAVKAVDDHRRAVAGGDERLNALLVRIELNHVERVDRIQRGRGL
;
A
#
# COMPACT_ATOMS: atom_id res chain seq x y z
N MET A 1 22.66 21.07 -0.24
CA MET A 1 21.28 20.61 0.08
C MET A 1 20.47 21.68 0.83
N SER A 2 20.21 22.85 0.23
CA SER A 2 19.47 23.96 0.89
C SER A 2 18.14 24.33 0.22
N GLY A 3 17.88 23.86 -1.01
CA GLY A 3 16.75 24.32 -1.82
C GLY A 3 15.36 23.87 -1.32
N GLY A 4 15.23 22.63 -0.84
CA GLY A 4 13.92 22.11 -0.43
C GLY A 4 13.31 22.81 0.79
N LEU A 5 14.14 23.24 1.75
CA LEU A 5 13.68 23.96 2.94
C LEU A 5 13.34 25.43 2.63
N GLN A 6 14.01 26.04 1.65
CA GLN A 6 13.76 27.42 1.23
C GLN A 6 12.45 27.53 0.44
N HIS A 7 12.12 26.52 -0.37
CA HIS A 7 10.90 26.53 -1.18
C HIS A 7 9.62 26.40 -0.33
N LEU A 8 9.63 25.49 0.66
CA LEU A 8 8.52 25.28 1.59
C LEU A 8 8.36 26.41 2.61
N ALA A 9 9.46 27.08 2.97
CA ALA A 9 9.43 28.28 3.81
C ALA A 9 8.76 29.46 3.11
N ALA A 10 8.96 29.59 1.80
CA ALA A 10 8.30 30.59 0.97
C ALA A 10 6.78 30.32 0.84
N GLU A 11 6.37 29.06 0.73
CA GLU A 11 4.94 28.67 0.77
C GLU A 11 4.28 28.91 2.14
N ALA A 12 5.06 28.86 3.23
CA ALA A 12 4.56 29.02 4.59
C ALA A 12 4.72 30.43 5.18
N GLU A 13 5.23 31.41 4.41
CA GLU A 13 5.61 32.77 4.86
C GLU A 13 6.47 32.80 6.15
N MET A 14 7.23 31.75 6.42
CA MET A 14 8.00 31.61 7.66
C MET A 14 9.50 31.57 7.40
N SER A 15 10.30 32.16 8.28
CA SER A 15 11.76 32.01 8.24
C SER A 15 12.20 30.78 9.06
N PRO A 16 12.63 29.67 8.42
CA PRO A 16 12.92 28.40 9.10
C PRO A 16 14.27 28.42 9.81
N LEU A 17 15.09 29.45 9.56
CA LEU A 17 16.43 29.61 10.08
C LEU A 17 16.53 30.92 10.86
N MET A 18 17.21 30.88 11.99
CA MET A 18 17.55 32.02 12.82
C MET A 18 19.07 32.17 12.86
N ARG A 19 19.56 33.40 12.73
CA ARG A 19 20.99 33.71 12.85
C ARG A 19 21.36 33.86 14.33
N THR A 20 22.41 33.17 14.74
CA THR A 20 23.00 33.28 16.07
C THR A 20 24.48 33.64 15.94
N TRP A 21 25.12 34.05 17.03
CA TRP A 21 26.56 34.35 17.08
C TRP A 21 27.44 33.17 16.61
N GLY A 22 26.95 31.93 16.70
CA GLY A 22 27.64 30.73 16.23
C GLY A 22 27.22 30.22 14.83
N GLY A 23 26.38 30.95 14.10
CA GLY A 23 25.91 30.56 12.76
C GLY A 23 24.39 30.45 12.61
N LEU A 24 23.94 29.81 11.53
CA LEU A 24 22.51 29.59 11.23
C LEU A 24 21.99 28.34 11.94
N VAL A 25 20.89 28.49 12.67
CA VAL A 25 20.24 27.41 13.41
C VAL A 25 18.75 27.36 13.07
N LEU A 26 18.10 26.20 13.19
CA LEU A 26 16.66 26.10 12.95
C LEU A 26 15.88 26.96 13.98
N SER A 27 14.95 27.78 13.50
CA SER A 27 13.98 28.48 14.36
C SER A 27 13.05 27.47 15.04
N ARG A 28 12.25 27.92 16.02
CA ARG A 28 11.26 27.04 16.68
C ARG A 28 10.25 26.50 15.66
N GLU A 29 9.86 27.36 14.73
CA GLU A 29 8.97 27.10 13.60
C GLU A 29 9.65 26.13 12.62
N GLY A 30 10.93 26.34 12.29
CA GLY A 30 11.72 25.40 11.48
C GLY A 30 11.88 24.02 12.11
N ARG A 31 12.02 23.94 13.45
CA ARG A 31 12.04 22.65 14.18
C ARG A 31 10.69 21.95 14.13
N ARG A 32 9.58 22.68 14.27
CA ARG A 32 8.21 22.13 14.13
C ARG A 32 7.95 21.63 12.72
N LEU A 33 8.29 22.42 11.70
CA LEU A 33 8.17 22.05 10.30
C LEU A 33 8.99 20.79 9.99
N ARG A 34 10.25 20.73 10.43
CA ARG A 34 11.09 19.54 10.26
C ARG A 34 10.51 18.30 10.92
N ALA A 35 9.89 18.44 12.10
CA ALA A 35 9.22 17.33 12.77
C ALA A 35 7.96 16.87 12.02
N ALA A 36 7.17 17.80 11.48
CA ALA A 36 6.00 17.50 10.66
C ALA A 36 6.38 16.79 9.36
N LEU A 37 7.40 17.29 8.66
CA LEU A 37 7.93 16.67 7.44
C LEU A 37 8.46 15.26 7.68
N ARG A 38 9.14 15.03 8.81
CA ARG A 38 9.60 13.69 9.19
C ARG A 38 8.45 12.73 9.44
N ARG A 39 7.38 13.18 10.12
CA ARG A 39 6.19 12.36 10.33
C ARG A 39 5.53 12.02 9.00
N ARG A 40 5.28 13.03 8.17
CA ARG A 40 4.69 12.84 6.84
C ARG A 40 5.50 11.87 5.97
N ALA A 41 6.83 11.98 5.96
CA ALA A 41 7.68 11.07 5.21
C ALA A 41 7.61 9.63 5.75
N VAL A 42 7.51 9.45 7.07
CA VAL A 42 7.31 8.11 7.66
C VAL A 42 5.93 7.57 7.30
N ASP A 43 4.89 8.40 7.40
CA ASP A 43 3.51 8.01 7.05
C ASP A 43 3.42 7.59 5.57
N GLU A 44 4.06 8.33 4.66
CA GLU A 44 4.12 8.00 3.23
C GLU A 44 4.89 6.70 2.96
N ILE A 45 5.98 6.44 3.68
CA ILE A 45 6.70 5.16 3.56
C ILE A 45 5.82 4.00 4.04
N VAL A 46 5.09 4.17 5.14
CA VAL A 46 4.16 3.14 5.64
C VAL A 46 3.06 2.89 4.62
N GLU A 47 2.45 3.93 4.06
CA GLU A 47 1.42 3.81 3.02
C GLU A 47 1.95 3.09 1.76
N GLN A 48 3.18 3.39 1.33
CA GLN A 48 3.82 2.68 0.21
C GLN A 48 4.05 1.20 0.52
N VAL A 49 4.51 0.87 1.73
CA VAL A 49 4.70 -0.52 2.15
C VAL A 49 3.36 -1.24 2.18
N ASP A 50 2.30 -0.62 2.70
CA ASP A 50 0.96 -1.20 2.75
C ASP A 50 0.43 -1.49 1.34
N LEU A 51 0.64 -0.59 0.37
CA LEU A 51 0.27 -0.81 -1.03
C LEU A 51 1.04 -1.99 -1.66
N VAL A 52 2.34 -2.13 -1.37
CA VAL A 52 3.15 -3.25 -1.87
C VAL A 52 2.69 -4.58 -1.28
N VAL A 53 2.39 -4.60 0.02
CA VAL A 53 1.84 -5.78 0.70
C VAL A 53 0.47 -6.13 0.14
N ALA A 54 -0.39 -5.13 -0.08
CA ALA A 54 -1.70 -5.29 -0.70
C ALA A 54 -1.60 -5.91 -2.09
N ALA A 55 -0.70 -5.41 -2.93
CA ALA A 55 -0.45 -5.94 -4.27
C ALA A 55 0.05 -7.40 -4.21
N GLY A 56 0.97 -7.72 -3.29
CA GLY A 56 1.44 -9.10 -3.09
C GLY A 56 0.31 -10.06 -2.70
N LEU A 57 -0.53 -9.65 -1.75
CA LEU A 57 -1.70 -10.45 -1.33
C LEU A 57 -2.72 -10.63 -2.46
N ALA A 58 -2.87 -9.64 -3.34
CA ALA A 58 -3.72 -9.75 -4.51
C ALA A 58 -3.18 -10.78 -5.52
N VAL A 59 -1.86 -10.79 -5.76
CA VAL A 59 -1.20 -11.79 -6.62
C VAL A 59 -1.39 -13.20 -6.05
N ASP A 60 -1.10 -13.40 -4.76
CA ASP A 60 -1.25 -14.70 -4.11
C ASP A 60 -2.70 -15.23 -4.19
N ALA A 61 -3.68 -14.32 -4.07
CA ALA A 61 -5.09 -14.66 -4.21
C ALA A 61 -5.44 -15.08 -5.64
N MET A 62 -4.93 -14.37 -6.65
CA MET A 62 -5.11 -14.75 -8.05
C MET A 62 -4.50 -16.13 -8.35
N ASP A 63 -3.31 -16.41 -7.83
CA ASP A 63 -2.64 -17.70 -7.98
C ASP A 63 -3.44 -18.84 -7.31
N ALA A 64 -4.00 -18.58 -6.12
CA ALA A 64 -4.85 -19.55 -5.43
C ALA A 64 -6.13 -19.86 -6.24
N VAL A 65 -6.80 -18.84 -6.77
CA VAL A 65 -7.99 -19.01 -7.63
C VAL A 65 -7.63 -19.80 -8.89
N LYS A 66 -6.51 -19.45 -9.54
CA LYS A 66 -6.01 -20.18 -10.71
C LYS A 66 -5.74 -21.65 -10.41
N ALA A 67 -5.11 -21.95 -9.28
CA ALA A 67 -4.83 -23.34 -8.90
C ALA A 67 -6.11 -24.17 -8.74
N VAL A 68 -7.18 -23.58 -8.20
CA VAL A 68 -8.49 -24.24 -8.08
C VAL A 68 -9.14 -24.45 -9.44
N ASP A 69 -9.10 -23.47 -10.34
CA ASP A 69 -9.59 -23.60 -11.72
C ASP A 69 -8.85 -24.72 -12.49
N ASP A 70 -7.51 -24.71 -12.42
CA ASP A 70 -6.67 -25.71 -13.07
C ASP A 70 -6.98 -27.11 -12.51
N HIS A 71 -7.11 -27.24 -11.19
CA HIS A 71 -7.49 -28.51 -10.54
C HIS A 71 -8.88 -28.96 -10.97
N ARG A 72 -9.87 -28.05 -11.01
CA ARG A 72 -11.22 -28.33 -11.48
C ARG A 72 -11.21 -28.89 -12.90
N ARG A 73 -10.49 -28.25 -13.83
CA ARG A 73 -10.39 -28.70 -15.22
C ARG A 73 -9.73 -30.07 -15.33
N ALA A 74 -8.68 -30.31 -14.55
CA ALA A 74 -8.00 -31.60 -14.50
C ALA A 74 -8.92 -32.72 -13.99
N VAL A 75 -9.70 -32.46 -12.93
CA VAL A 75 -10.66 -33.43 -12.38
C VAL A 75 -11.84 -33.67 -13.32
N ALA A 76 -12.34 -32.63 -13.98
CA ALA A 76 -13.45 -32.75 -14.92
C ALA A 76 -13.07 -33.62 -16.13
N GLY A 77 -11.81 -33.60 -16.59
CA GLY A 77 -11.33 -34.50 -17.64
C GLY A 77 -12.11 -34.43 -18.96
N GLY A 78 -12.77 -33.30 -19.24
CA GLY A 78 -13.65 -33.12 -20.41
C GLY A 78 -15.12 -33.49 -20.20
N ASP A 79 -15.51 -33.99 -19.02
CA ASP A 79 -16.92 -34.19 -18.66
C ASP A 79 -17.58 -32.85 -18.32
N GLU A 80 -18.41 -32.33 -19.23
CA GLU A 80 -19.11 -31.05 -19.06
C GLU A 80 -20.08 -31.03 -17.88
N ARG A 81 -20.70 -32.17 -17.54
CA ARG A 81 -21.64 -32.24 -16.40
C ARG A 81 -20.89 -32.18 -15.08
N LEU A 82 -19.81 -32.95 -14.96
CA LEU A 82 -18.94 -32.90 -13.78
C LEU A 82 -18.31 -31.50 -13.64
N ASN A 83 -17.84 -30.94 -14.75
CA ASN A 83 -17.30 -29.59 -14.82
C ASN A 83 -18.29 -28.56 -14.25
N ALA A 84 -19.57 -28.62 -14.66
CA ALA A 84 -20.61 -27.71 -14.17
C ALA A 84 -20.87 -27.87 -12.66
N LEU A 85 -20.81 -29.08 -12.13
CA LEU A 85 -20.96 -29.32 -10.68
C LEU A 85 -19.77 -28.76 -9.89
N LEU A 86 -18.55 -28.95 -10.40
CA LEU A 86 -17.33 -28.48 -9.74
C LEU A 86 -17.17 -26.95 -9.78
N VAL A 87 -17.67 -26.28 -10.82
CA VAL A 87 -17.70 -24.79 -10.89
C VAL A 87 -18.38 -24.19 -9.67
N ARG A 88 -19.44 -24.83 -9.14
CA ARG A 88 -20.13 -24.33 -7.94
C ARG A 88 -19.25 -24.37 -6.68
N ILE A 89 -18.31 -25.31 -6.61
CA ILE A 89 -17.34 -25.40 -5.51
C ILE A 89 -16.26 -24.32 -5.68
N GLU A 90 -15.78 -24.13 -6.91
CA GLU A 90 -14.83 -23.06 -7.25
C GLU A 90 -15.39 -21.67 -6.91
N LEU A 91 -16.63 -21.37 -7.30
CA LEU A 91 -17.28 -20.09 -7.01
C LEU A 91 -17.34 -19.81 -5.49
N ASN A 92 -17.66 -20.81 -4.68
CA ASN A 92 -17.63 -20.67 -3.22
C ASN A 92 -16.22 -20.37 -2.68
N HIS A 93 -15.17 -20.90 -3.33
CA HIS A 93 -13.79 -20.59 -2.97
C HIS A 93 -13.45 -19.13 -3.34
N VAL A 94 -13.78 -18.71 -4.56
CA VAL A 94 -13.57 -17.32 -5.03
C VAL A 94 -14.26 -16.32 -4.10
N GLU A 95 -15.52 -16.58 -3.72
CA GLU A 95 -16.25 -15.72 -2.78
C GLU A 95 -15.60 -15.64 -1.40
N ARG A 96 -14.97 -16.73 -0.92
CA ARG A 96 -14.23 -16.73 0.35
C ARG A 96 -12.95 -15.93 0.24
N VAL A 97 -12.20 -16.07 -0.85
CA VAL A 97 -10.99 -15.30 -1.12
C VAL A 97 -11.32 -13.80 -1.18
N ASP A 98 -12.33 -13.42 -1.94
CA ASP A 98 -12.80 -12.05 -2.07
C ASP A 98 -13.26 -11.46 -0.71
N ARG A 99 -13.99 -12.23 0.11
CA ARG A 99 -14.37 -11.79 1.46
C ARG A 99 -13.16 -11.58 2.36
N ILE A 100 -12.14 -12.44 2.27
CA ILE A 100 -10.90 -12.29 3.05
C ILE A 100 -10.14 -11.04 2.61
N GLN A 101 -10.08 -10.76 1.32
CA GLN A 101 -9.44 -9.56 0.78
C GLN A 101 -10.17 -8.29 1.25
N ARG A 102 -11.50 -8.22 1.06
CA ARG A 102 -12.31 -7.09 1.53
C ARG A 102 -12.28 -6.90 3.04
N GLY A 103 -12.28 -7.99 3.82
CA GLY A 103 -12.19 -7.93 5.28
C GLY A 103 -10.83 -7.43 5.80
N ARG A 104 -9.78 -7.48 4.97
CA ARG A 104 -8.46 -6.91 5.26
C ARG A 104 -8.27 -5.49 4.73
N GLY A 105 -9.30 -4.91 4.10
CA GLY A 105 -9.23 -3.57 3.50
C GLY A 105 -8.42 -3.52 2.20
N LEU A 106 -8.31 -4.64 1.48
CA LEU A 106 -7.73 -4.73 0.14
C LEU A 106 -8.77 -4.45 -0.94
#